data_AF-A0A6A7ACN7-F1
#
_entry.id   AF-A0A6A7ACN7-F1
#
_cell.length_a   1.000
_cell.length_b   1.000
_cell.length_c   1.000
_cell.angle_alpha   90.00
_cell.angle_beta   90.00
_cell.angle_gamma   90.00
#
_symmetry.space_group_name_H-M   'P 1'
#
loop_
_entity.id
_entity.type
_entity.pdbx_description
1 polymer ?
#
loop_
_entity_poly.entity_id
_entity_poly.type
_entity_poly.pdbx_seq_one_letter_code
_entity_poly.pdbx_strand_id
1 'polypeptide(L)' 'DSYLDMVAYYMTRVLKFEHDFLNAFSGVINAHTLLLGHFHWGLPVRHFARSLLLSMMKREDMELPTRRQQFPSWSWLGW' A
#
# COMPACT_ATOMS: atom_id res chain seq x y z
N ASP A 1 -1.38 1.69 -15.13
CA ASP A 1 -0.61 1.20 -13.96
C ASP A 1 -1.38 0.12 -13.24
N SER A 2 -0.71 -0.94 -12.79
CA SER A 2 -1.35 -1.93 -11.94
C SER A 2 -1.42 -1.42 -10.49
N TYR A 3 -2.36 -1.95 -9.72
CA TYR A 3 -2.47 -1.64 -8.29
C TYR A 3 -1.17 -1.90 -7.52
N LEU A 4 -0.45 -2.97 -7.89
CA LEU A 4 0.80 -3.34 -7.24
C LEU A 4 1.91 -2.31 -7.52
N ASP A 5 1.96 -1.78 -8.74
CA ASP A 5 2.94 -0.75 -9.12
C ASP A 5 2.68 0.55 -8.36
N MET A 6 1.42 0.94 -8.20
CA MET A 6 1.06 2.14 -7.43
C MET A 6 1.37 1.99 -5.94
N VAL A 7 1.20 0.79 -5.37
CA VAL A 7 1.58 0.55 -3.99
C VAL A 7 3.09 0.50 -3.83
N ALA A 8 3.83 -0.16 -4.72
CA ALA A 8 5.28 -0.13 -4.70
C ALA A 8 5.81 1.31 -4.77
N TYR A 9 5.24 2.14 -5.66
CA TYR A 9 5.58 3.55 -5.75
C TYR A 9 5.18 4.34 -4.49
N TYR A 10 4.00 4.10 -3.92
CA TYR A 10 3.60 4.72 -2.64
C TYR A 10 4.58 4.38 -1.51
N MET A 11 5.03 3.13 -1.42
CA MET A 11 5.94 2.66 -0.36
C MET A 11 7.32 3.32 -0.40
N THR A 12 7.71 3.88 -1.55
CA THR A 12 8.96 4.66 -1.71
C THR A 12 8.83 6.13 -1.34
N ARG A 13 7.60 6.62 -1.10
CA ARG A 13 7.39 8.04 -0.85
C ARG A 13 7.81 8.39 0.57
N VAL A 14 8.72 9.35 0.66
CA VAL A 14 8.94 10.11 1.89
C VAL A 14 7.85 11.16 1.99
N LEU A 15 6.86 10.92 2.85
CA LEU A 15 5.79 11.88 3.10
C LEU A 15 6.35 13.03 3.94
N LYS A 16 6.16 14.27 3.48
CA LYS A 16 6.53 15.46 4.26
C LYS A 16 5.77 15.51 5.59
N PHE A 17 4.55 14.99 5.60
CA PHE A 17 3.69 14.87 6.77
C PHE A 17 3.17 13.45 6.86
N GLU A 18 3.60 12.71 7.90
CA GLU A 18 3.19 11.31 8.11
C GLU A 18 1.67 11.13 8.18
N HIS A 19 0.91 12.14 8.63
CA HIS A 19 -0.54 12.05 8.73
C HIS A 19 -1.27 12.04 7.38
N ASP A 20 -0.61 12.45 6.28
CA ASP A 20 -1.21 12.47 4.94
C ASP A 20 -1.24 11.10 4.28
N PHE A 21 -0.67 10.07 4.91
CA PHE A 21 -0.55 8.72 4.35
C PHE A 21 -1.90 8.14 3.92
N LEU A 22 -2.96 8.33 4.72
CA LEU A 22 -4.30 7.86 4.39
C LEU A 22 -4.86 8.56 3.16
N ASN A 23 -4.67 9.87 3.05
CA ASN A 23 -5.15 10.65 1.91
C ASN A 23 -4.42 10.20 0.63
N ALA A 24 -3.10 10.04 0.72
CA ALA A 24 -2.27 9.55 -0.39
C ALA A 24 -2.67 8.13 -0.82
N PHE A 25 -2.84 7.21 0.12
CA PHE A 25 -3.21 5.82 -0.18
C PHE A 25 -4.66 5.69 -0.66
N SER A 26 -5.58 6.54 -0.18
CA SER A 26 -6.97 6.57 -0.65
C SER A 26 -7.05 6.86 -2.14
N GLY A 27 -6.15 7.68 -2.69
CA GLY A 27 -6.04 7.88 -4.13
C GLY A 27 -5.77 6.58 -4.89
N VAL A 28 -4.85 5.74 -4.39
CA VAL A 28 -4.51 4.44 -4.98
C VAL A 28 -5.71 3.49 -4.95
N ILE A 29 -6.42 3.42 -3.81
CA ILE A 29 -7.63 2.61 -3.64
C ILE A 29 -8.72 3.07 -4.60
N ASN A 30 -9.02 4.38 -4.61
CA ASN A 30 -10.12 4.93 -5.41
C ASN A 30 -9.90 4.70 -6.91
N ALA A 31 -8.66 4.84 -7.39
CA ALA A 31 -8.30 4.56 -8.78
C ALA A 31 -8.52 3.09 -9.19
N HIS A 32 -8.49 2.16 -8.24
CA HIS A 32 -8.59 0.73 -8.49
C HIS A 32 -9.89 0.09 -8.01
N THR A 33 -10.77 0.82 -7.32
CA THR A 33 -11.99 0.26 -6.72
C THR A 33 -12.94 -0.33 -7.77
N LEU A 34 -13.09 0.34 -8.92
CA LEU A 34 -13.93 -0.18 -10.01
C LEU A 34 -13.40 -1.50 -10.57
N LEU A 35 -12.07 -1.63 -10.65
CA LEU A 35 -11.44 -2.82 -11.21
C LEU A 35 -11.31 -3.94 -10.19
N LEU A 36 -10.92 -3.64 -8.95
CA LEU A 36 -10.49 -4.56 -7.89
C LEU A 36 -11.54 -4.82 -6.81
N GLY A 37 -12.64 -4.07 -6.83
CA GLY A 37 -13.72 -4.16 -5.84
C GLY A 37 -13.33 -3.55 -4.50
N HIS A 38 -13.81 -4.15 -3.41
CA HIS A 38 -13.59 -3.65 -2.07
C HIS A 38 -12.17 -3.89 -1.55
N PHE A 39 -11.71 -2.95 -0.73
CA PHE A 39 -10.42 -3.03 -0.06
C PHE A 39 -10.60 -3.11 1.46
N HIS A 40 -9.70 -3.84 2.10
CA HIS A 40 -9.61 -3.91 3.55
C HIS A 40 -8.14 -3.71 3.95
N TRP A 41 -7.87 -2.72 4.81
CA TRP A 41 -6.51 -2.35 5.23
C TRP A 41 -5.52 -2.10 4.07
N GLY A 42 -6.02 -1.53 2.97
CA GLY A 42 -5.23 -1.31 1.76
C GLY A 42 -4.92 -2.59 0.98
N LEU A 43 -5.77 -3.61 1.07
CA LEU A 43 -5.64 -4.86 0.30
C LEU A 43 -6.98 -5.18 -0.37
N PRO A 44 -7.01 -5.50 -1.67
CA PRO A 44 -8.24 -5.88 -2.37
C PRO A 44 -8.73 -7.24 -1.84
N VAL A 45 -9.96 -7.27 -1.31
CA VAL A 45 -10.51 -8.44 -0.59
C VAL A 45 -10.48 -9.70 -1.45
N ARG A 46 -10.89 -9.57 -2.71
CA ARG A 46 -10.93 -10.69 -3.68
C ARG A 46 -9.56 -11.25 -4.08
N HIS A 47 -8.48 -10.54 -3.78
CA HIS A 47 -7.11 -10.94 -4.09
C HIS A 47 -6.22 -10.92 -2.85
N PHE A 48 -6.82 -10.98 -1.65
CA PHE A 48 -6.13 -10.78 -0.38
C PHE A 48 -4.87 -11.66 -0.24
N ALA A 49 -4.99 -12.97 -0.45
CA ALA A 49 -3.85 -13.89 -0.36
C ALA A 49 -2.71 -13.53 -1.35
N ARG A 50 -3.07 -13.14 -2.58
CA ARG A 50 -2.09 -12.71 -3.59
C ARG A 50 -1.41 -11.40 -3.21
N SER A 51 -2.16 -10.49 -2.59
CA SER A 51 -1.62 -9.21 -2.13
C SER A 51 -0.71 -9.36 -0.90
N LEU A 52 -0.94 -10.36 -0.04
CA LEU A 52 -0.03 -10.71 1.05
C LEU A 52 1.30 -11.33 0.56
N LEU A 53 1.27 -12.08 -0.54
CA LEU A 53 2.45 -12.68 -1.14
C LEU A 53 3.38 -11.67 -1.82
N LEU A 54 2.91 -10.44 -2.03
CA LEU A 54 3.74 -9.39 -2.60
C LEU A 54 4.78 -8.97 -1.56
N SER A 55 5.93 -9.67 -1.56
CA SER A 55 7.10 -9.14 -0.90
C SER A 55 7.48 -7.85 -1.62
N MET A 56 7.75 -6.80 -0.86
CA MET A 56 8.43 -5.62 -1.39
C MET A 56 9.66 -6.17 -2.12
N MET A 57 9.67 -6.16 -3.46
CA MET A 57 10.87 -6.44 -4.21
C MET A 57 11.81 -5.31 -3.83
N LYS A 58 12.62 -5.55 -2.82
CA LYS A 58 13.59 -4.62 -2.29
C LYS A 58 14.51 -4.31 -3.45
N ARG A 59 14.29 -3.20 -4.14
CA ARG A 59 15.35 -2.64 -4.95
C ARG A 59 16.44 -2.25 -3.96
N GLU A 60 17.69 -2.58 -4.25
CA GLU A 60 18.80 -2.49 -3.29
C GLU A 60 19.01 -1.06 -2.75
N ASP A 61 18.40 -0.07 -3.41
CA ASP A 61 18.41 1.37 -3.14
C ASP A 61 17.15 1.90 -2.41
N MET A 62 16.16 1.06 -2.06
CA MET A 62 14.97 1.51 -1.34
C MET A 62 15.13 1.43 0.18
N GLU A 63 15.00 2.58 0.85
CA GLU A 63 14.70 2.63 2.27
C GLU A 63 13.30 2.06 2.53
N LEU A 64 13.18 1.15 3.50
CA LEU A 64 11.88 0.62 3.89
C LEU A 64 11.09 1.72 4.62
N PRO A 65 9.80 1.89 4.31
CA PRO A 65 9.00 2.89 5.00
C PRO A 65 8.83 2.53 6.48
N THR A 66 8.65 3.56 7.31
CA THR A 66 8.53 3.39 8.76
C THR A 66 7.20 2.75 9.12
N ARG A 67 7.25 1.73 10.00
CA ARG A 67 6.08 0.98 10.42
C ARG A 67 5.09 1.83 11.24
N ARG A 68 3.83 1.91 10.79
CA ARG A 68 2.71 2.58 11.48
C ARG A 68 1.98 1.65 12.45
N GLN A 69 2.38 1.64 13.72
CA GLN A 69 1.93 0.67 14.75
C GLN A 69 0.39 0.57 14.96
N GLN A 70 -0.37 1.58 14.55
CA GLN A 70 -1.84 1.60 14.65
C GLN A 70 -2.55 0.62 13.70
N PHE A 71 -1.82 0.08 12.73
CA PHE A 71 -2.34 -0.82 11.69
C PHE A 71 -1.93 -2.27 11.95
N PRO A 72 -2.59 -3.27 11.35
CA PRO A 72 -2.07 -4.65 11.36
C PRO A 72 -0.71 -4.76 10.64
N SER A 73 0.18 -5.63 11.10
CA SER A 73 1.52 -5.81 10.53
C SER A 73 1.53 -6.26 9.07
N TRP A 74 0.48 -6.95 8.65
CA TRP A 74 0.27 -7.44 7.28
C TRP A 74 -0.42 -6.42 6.37
N SER A 75 -0.87 -5.27 6.89
CA SER A 75 -1.58 -4.27 6.09
C SER A 75 -0.63 -3.37 5.31
N TRP A 76 -1.02 -3.00 4.09
CA TRP A 76 -0.26 -2.03 3.31
C TRP A 76 -0.40 -0.59 3.83
N LEU A 77 -1.45 -0.28 4.59
CA LEU A 77 -1.53 1.01 5.30
C LEU A 77 -0.52 1.12 6.44
N GLY A 78 -0.02 -0.02 6.92
CA GLY A 78 0.94 -0.11 7.99
C GLY A 78 2.38 0.19 7.60
N TRP A 79 2.67 0.28 6.32
CA TRP A 79 3.99 0.53 5.73
C TRP A 79 3.84 1.71 4.76
#